data_AF-A0A060CE40-F1
#
_entry.id   AF-A0A060CE40-F1
#
_cell.length_a   1.000
_cell.length_b   1.000
_cell.length_c   1.000
_cell.angle_alpha   90.00
_cell.angle_beta   90.00
_cell.angle_gamma   90.00
#
_symmetry.space_group_name_H-M   'P 1'
#
loop_
_entity.id
_entity.type
_entity.pdbx_description
1 polymer ?
#
loop_
_entity_poly.entity_id
_entity_poly.type
_entity_poly.pdbx_seq_one_letter_code
_entity_poly.pdbx_strand_id
1 'polypeptide(L)' 'MRTIAFSSTEGFLLNGKRVPLRGVCLHHDFGALGAAFHPRAAERQLEIMREMGCNAIRITHNPADPAFLDL' A
#
# COMPACT_ATOMS: atom_id res chain seq x y z
N MET A 1 2.80 -16.75 -8.53
CA MET A 1 3.57 -17.10 -7.32
C MET A 1 4.63 -16.02 -7.12
N ARG A 2 4.81 -15.50 -5.89
CA ARG A 2 5.86 -14.53 -5.54
C ARG A 2 6.64 -15.04 -4.33
N THR A 3 7.96 -14.81 -4.30
CA THR A 3 8.78 -15.12 -3.12
C THR A 3 9.21 -13.82 -2.45
N ILE A 4 9.20 -13.84 -1.12
CA ILE A 4 9.56 -12.70 -0.27
C ILE A 4 10.65 -13.16 0.69
N ALA A 5 11.70 -12.37 0.83
CA ALA A 5 12.73 -12.57 1.83
C ALA A 5 13.18 -11.23 2.41
N PHE A 6 13.67 -11.27 3.65
CA PHE A 6 14.28 -10.13 4.32
C PHE A 6 15.71 -10.53 4.71
N SER A 7 16.67 -9.74 4.25
CA SER A 7 18.10 -9.89 4.54
C SER A 7 18.56 -8.74 5.43
N SER A 8 19.42 -9.04 6.41
CA SER A 8 20.02 -8.02 7.27
C SER A 8 20.98 -7.09 6.53
N THR A 9 21.53 -7.53 5.39
CA THR A 9 22.49 -6.75 4.59
C THR A 9 21.84 -6.11 3.35
N GLU A 10 20.85 -6.77 2.75
CA GLU A 10 20.23 -6.31 1.49
C GLU A 10 18.85 -5.68 1.68
N GLY A 11 18.18 -5.90 2.82
CA GLY A 11 16.82 -5.45 3.08
C GLY A 11 15.76 -6.36 2.48
N PHE A 12 14.70 -5.79 1.91
CA PHE A 12 13.60 -6.55 1.30
C PHE A 12 13.97 -7.07 -0.09
N LEU A 13 13.71 -8.35 -0.32
CA LEU A 13 13.84 -8.99 -1.62
C LEU A 13 12.47 -9.49 -2.11
N LEU A 14 12.17 -9.18 -3.38
CA LEU A 14 11.02 -9.70 -4.11
C LEU A 14 11.53 -10.52 -5.29
N ASN A 15 11.17 -11.80 -5.33
CA ASN A 15 11.62 -12.74 -6.37
C ASN A 15 13.17 -12.76 -6.51
N GLY A 16 13.88 -12.73 -5.37
CA GLY A 16 15.34 -12.75 -5.30
C GLY A 16 16.03 -11.43 -5.69
N LYS A 17 15.28 -10.38 -6.04
CA LYS A 17 15.85 -9.05 -6.36
C LYS A 17 15.59 -8.08 -5.21
N ARG A 18 16.61 -7.30 -4.85
CA ARG A 18 16.48 -6.22 -3.86
C ARG A 18 15.49 -5.17 -4.36
N VAL A 19 14.46 -4.89 -3.55
CA VAL A 19 13.46 -3.84 -3.81
C VAL A 19 13.35 -2.97 -2.55
N PRO A 20 13.88 -1.73 -2.56
CA PRO A 20 13.69 -0.81 -1.44
C PRO A 20 12.21 -0.48 -1.26
N LEU A 21 11.65 -0.75 -0.07
CA LEU A 21 10.29 -0.36 0.27
C LEU A 21 10.25 1.14 0.58
N ARG A 22 9.63 1.90 -0.31
CA ARG A 22 9.38 3.35 -0.20
C ARG A 22 7.88 3.54 -0.08
N GLY A 23 7.41 3.44 1.15
CA GLY A 23 5.98 3.35 1.44
C GLY A 23 5.43 4.47 2.30
N VAL A 24 4.10 4.43 2.47
CA VAL A 24 3.35 5.35 3.33
C VAL A 24 2.49 4.59 4.34
N CYS A 25 2.12 5.27 5.43
CA CYS A 25 1.02 4.82 6.29
C CYS A 25 -0.30 5.37 5.74
N LEU A 26 -1.34 4.55 5.73
CA LEU A 26 -2.64 4.92 5.17
C LEU A 26 -3.74 4.70 6.20
N HIS A 27 -4.49 5.76 6.50
CA HIS A 27 -5.75 5.69 7.21
C HIS A 27 -6.91 5.51 6.21
N HIS A 28 -8.02 4.93 6.66
CA HIS A 28 -9.11 4.46 5.78
C HIS A 28 -10.15 5.53 5.43
N ASP A 29 -9.91 6.80 5.78
CA ASP A 29 -10.82 7.89 5.47
C ASP A 29 -10.49 8.57 4.14
N PHE A 30 -11.52 9.16 3.52
CA PHE A 30 -11.43 9.84 2.23
C PHE A 30 -11.77 11.34 2.36
N GLY A 31 -11.34 11.97 3.46
CA GLY A 31 -11.62 13.37 3.76
C GLY A 31 -13.10 13.62 4.02
N ALA A 32 -13.77 14.41 3.17
CA ALA A 32 -15.17 14.82 3.35
C ALA A 32 -16.16 13.64 3.32
N LEU A 33 -15.78 12.50 2.71
CA LEU A 33 -16.61 11.28 2.70
C LEU A 33 -16.50 10.48 4.01
N GLY A 34 -15.58 10.85 4.90
CA GLY A 34 -15.29 10.11 6.12
C GLY A 34 -14.77 8.70 5.84
N ALA A 35 -15.15 7.75 6.68
CA ALA A 35 -14.70 6.36 6.66
C ALA A 35 -15.56 5.41 5.81
N ALA A 36 -16.64 5.90 5.20
CA ALA A 36 -17.47 5.06 4.32
C ALA A 36 -16.66 4.68 3.08
N PHE A 37 -16.52 3.37 2.81
CA PHE A 37 -15.70 2.91 1.70
C PHE A 37 -16.27 3.37 0.35
N HIS A 38 -15.40 3.96 -0.47
CA HIS A 38 -15.76 4.45 -1.79
C HIS A 38 -14.71 4.05 -2.83
N PRO A 39 -14.99 3.10 -3.75
CA PRO A 39 -13.98 2.53 -4.64
C PRO A 39 -13.21 3.57 -5.47
N ARG A 40 -13.92 4.55 -6.06
CA ARG A 40 -13.26 5.61 -6.83
C ARG A 40 -12.35 6.52 -5.99
N ALA A 41 -12.68 6.70 -4.72
CA ALA A 41 -11.87 7.54 -3.84
C ALA A 41 -10.58 6.81 -3.45
N ALA A 42 -10.69 5.51 -3.13
CA ALA A 42 -9.56 4.64 -2.89
C ALA A 42 -8.63 4.53 -4.10
N GLU A 43 -9.17 4.31 -5.30
CA GLU A 43 -8.38 4.24 -6.53
C GLU A 43 -7.63 5.53 -6.82
N ARG A 44 -8.33 6.68 -6.75
CA ARG A 44 -7.67 7.99 -6.92
C ARG A 44 -6.54 8.19 -5.91
N GLN A 45 -6.73 7.74 -4.67
CA GLN A 45 -5.70 7.83 -3.65
C GLN A 45 -4.49 6.95 -4.00
N LEU A 46 -4.73 5.73 -4.47
CA LEU A 46 -3.69 4.79 -4.93
C LEU A 46 -2.94 5.32 -6.16
N GLU A 47 -3.64 5.94 -7.11
CA GLU A 47 -3.05 6.60 -8.29
C GLU A 47 -2.07 7.70 -7.86
N ILE A 48 -2.50 8.62 -6.98
CA ILE A 48 -1.65 9.69 -6.44
C ILE A 48 -0.42 9.11 -5.73
N MET A 49 -0.61 8.09 -4.88
CA MET A 49 0.50 7.42 -4.20
C MET A 49 1.47 6.78 -5.20
N ARG A 50 0.96 6.14 -6.25
CA ARG A 50 1.78 5.51 -7.29
C ARG A 50 2.55 6.54 -8.11
N GLU A 51 1.94 7.66 -8.48
CA GLU A 51 2.59 8.78 -9.16
C GLU A 51 3.72 9.39 -8.33
N MET A 52 3.56 9.44 -7.01
CA MET A 52 4.61 9.84 -6.07
C MET A 52 5.77 8.83 -5.99
N GLY A 53 5.61 7.63 -6.56
CA GLY A 53 6.61 6.55 -6.51
C GLY A 53 6.49 5.64 -5.29
N CYS A 54 5.35 5.64 -4.61
CA CYS A 54 5.06 4.73 -3.50
C CYS A 54 4.97 3.28 -4.02
N ASN A 55 5.63 2.35 -3.34
CA ASN A 55 5.60 0.93 -3.68
C ASN A 55 5.22 0.00 -2.52
N ALA A 56 4.84 0.56 -1.37
CA ALA A 56 4.42 -0.18 -0.19
C ALA A 56 3.43 0.64 0.63
N ILE A 57 2.39 0.01 1.15
CA ILE A 57 1.39 0.67 1.97
C ILE A 57 1.27 -0.08 3.29
N ARG A 58 1.36 0.66 4.39
CA ARG A 58 1.01 0.15 5.72
C ARG A 58 -0.40 0.62 6.08
N ILE A 59 -1.36 -0.29 6.01
CA ILE A 59 -2.72 -0.02 6.48
C ILE A 59 -2.68 0.16 7.99
N THR A 60 -3.12 1.34 8.43
CA THR A 60 -2.95 1.79 9.81
C THR A 60 -4.29 2.39 10.30
N HIS A 61 -4.78 2.10 11.50
CA HIS A 61 -4.32 1.12 12.49
C HIS A 61 -5.13 -0.19 12.44
N ASN A 62 -6.09 -0.27 11.53
CA ASN A 62 -7.09 -1.32 11.47
C ASN A 62 -6.94 -2.15 10.19
N PRO A 63 -7.57 -3.32 10.10
CA PRO A 63 -7.67 -4.06 8.85
C PRO A 63 -8.23 -3.18 7.72
N ALA A 64 -7.74 -3.38 6.50
CA ALA A 64 -8.30 -2.73 5.33
C ALA A 64 -9.68 -3.31 5.00
N ASP A 65 -10.50 -2.52 4.31
CA ASP A 65 -11.65 -3.06 3.60
C ASP A 65 -11.15 -4.09 2.56
N PRO A 66 -11.76 -5.29 2.45
CA PRO A 66 -11.37 -6.28 1.45
C PRO A 66 -11.32 -5.71 0.03
N ALA A 67 -12.27 -4.83 -0.32
CA ALA A 67 -12.32 -4.24 -1.65
C ALA A 67 -11.15 -3.27 -1.92
N PHE A 68 -10.49 -2.73 -0.89
CA PHE A 68 -9.26 -1.96 -1.06
C PHE A 68 -8.08 -2.87 -1.45
N LEU A 69 -8.02 -4.10 -0.93
CA LEU A 69 -6.92 -5.04 -1.19
C LEU A 69 -6.94 -5.61 -2.62
N ASP A 70 -8.08 -5.54 -3.29
CA ASP A 70 -8.28 -5.98 -4.67
C ASP A 70 -7.87 -4.91 -5.72
N LEU A 71 -7.67 -3.65 -5.29
CA LEU A 71 -7.22 -2.53 -6.13
C LEU A 71 -5.71 -2.57 -6.42
#